data_AF-A0A355BH46-F1
#
_entry.id   AF-A0A355BH46-F1
#
_cell.length_a   1.000
_cell.length_b   1.000
_cell.length_c   1.000
_cell.angle_alpha   90.00
_cell.angle_beta   90.00
_cell.angle_gamma   90.00
#
_symmetry.space_group_name_H-M   'P 1'
#
loop_
_entity.id
_entity.type
_entity.pdbx_description
1 polymer ?
#
loop_
_entity_poly.entity_id
_entity_poly.type
_entity_poly.pdbx_seq_one_letter_code
_entity_poly.pdbx_strand_id
1 'polypeptide(L)'
;GDMNRYRGKGVETAVDNVNSLIADELIGLDAGAQAAIDSMLINLDDTPNKARLGANAILGVSLAVARAAATALGIPLYQYIGGINARTLPTPM
;
A
#
# COMPACT_ATOMS: atom_id res chain seq x y z
N GLY A 1 19.45 2.77 5.93
CA GLY A 1 19.71 1.34 6.17
C GLY A 1 21.17 1.13 6.49
N ASP A 2 21.58 -0.12 6.67
CA ASP A 2 22.96 -0.52 7.00
C ASP A 2 23.94 -0.20 5.85
N MET A 3 25.07 0.47 6.16
CA MET A 3 26.11 0.82 5.17
C MET A 3 26.76 -0.40 4.53
N ASN A 4 26.82 -1.53 5.27
CA ASN A 4 27.36 -2.79 4.76
C ASN A 4 26.44 -3.45 3.74
N ARG A 5 25.20 -2.95 3.57
CA ARG A 5 24.19 -3.53 2.69
C ARG A 5 23.65 -2.51 1.70
N TYR A 6 23.80 -2.81 0.42
CA TYR A 6 23.36 -1.94 -0.67
C TYR A 6 23.82 -0.48 -0.49
N ARG A 7 24.99 -0.25 0.13
CA ARG A 7 25.53 1.08 0.45
C ARG A 7 24.55 1.95 1.25
N GLY A 8 23.92 1.39 2.29
CA GLY A 8 22.96 2.11 3.14
C GLY A 8 21.53 2.17 2.58
N LYS A 9 21.29 1.67 1.36
CA LYS A 9 19.99 1.72 0.66
C LYS A 9 19.08 0.52 0.92
N GLY A 10 19.43 -0.34 1.87
CA GLY A 10 18.53 -1.40 2.33
C GLY A 10 17.23 -0.81 2.91
N VAL A 11 16.11 -1.47 2.64
CA VAL A 11 14.75 -1.08 3.06
C VAL A 11 14.16 -2.04 4.09
N GLU A 12 15.00 -2.79 4.79
CA GLU A 12 14.58 -3.86 5.72
C GLU A 12 13.67 -3.35 6.82
N THR A 13 13.99 -2.19 7.41
CA THR A 13 13.13 -1.53 8.40
C THR A 13 11.71 -1.28 7.86
N ALA A 14 11.57 -0.88 6.60
CA ALA A 14 10.25 -0.67 6.00
C ALA A 14 9.52 -2.01 5.79
N VAL A 15 10.24 -3.08 5.42
CA VAL A 15 9.68 -4.43 5.30
C VAL A 15 9.25 -4.96 6.67
N ASP A 16 10.05 -4.76 7.70
CA ASP A 16 9.72 -5.18 9.07
C ASP A 16 8.50 -4.42 9.59
N ASN A 17 8.40 -3.11 9.31
CA ASN A 17 7.21 -2.32 9.63
C ASN A 17 5.95 -2.86 8.94
N VAL A 18 6.05 -3.37 7.70
CA VAL A 18 4.93 -4.03 7.02
C VAL A 18 4.54 -5.33 7.73
N ASN A 19 5.52 -6.19 8.02
CA ASN A 19 5.27 -7.53 8.56
C ASN A 19 4.85 -7.55 10.03
N SER A 20 5.09 -6.46 10.77
CA SER A 20 4.74 -6.34 12.19
C SER A 20 3.64 -5.30 12.39
N LEU A 21 4.01 -4.02 12.51
CA LEU A 21 3.11 -2.93 12.88
C LEU A 21 1.90 -2.80 11.95
N ILE A 22 2.12 -2.85 10.64
CA ILE A 22 1.01 -2.71 9.68
C ILE A 22 0.19 -3.98 9.62
N ALA A 23 0.82 -5.16 9.61
CA ALA A 23 0.11 -6.44 9.56
C ALA A 23 -0.85 -6.61 10.75
N ASP A 24 -0.41 -6.26 11.97
CA ASP A 24 -1.20 -6.39 13.19
C ASP A 24 -2.51 -5.58 13.12
N GLU A 25 -2.49 -4.39 12.53
CA GLU A 25 -3.68 -3.52 12.38
C GLU A 25 -4.51 -3.84 11.13
N LEU A 26 -3.88 -4.40 10.08
CA LEU A 26 -4.52 -4.65 8.79
C LEU A 26 -5.32 -5.95 8.77
N ILE A 27 -4.85 -6.98 9.47
CA ILE A 27 -5.47 -8.32 9.44
C ILE A 27 -6.89 -8.25 10.00
N GLY A 28 -7.85 -8.79 9.24
CA GLY A 28 -9.27 -8.80 9.60
C GLY A 28 -10.06 -7.62 9.02
N LEU A 29 -9.41 -6.63 8.39
CA LEU A 29 -10.09 -5.57 7.66
C LEU A 29 -10.58 -6.05 6.28
N ASP A 30 -11.69 -5.47 5.83
CA ASP A 30 -12.21 -5.70 4.48
C ASP A 30 -11.34 -4.97 3.44
N ALA A 31 -10.74 -5.74 2.53
CA ALA A 31 -9.93 -5.20 1.43
C ALA A 31 -10.73 -4.27 0.50
N GLY A 32 -12.07 -4.38 0.45
CA GLY A 32 -12.94 -3.47 -0.28
C GLY A 32 -12.97 -2.04 0.28
N ALA A 33 -12.61 -1.86 1.56
CA ALA A 33 -12.66 -0.59 2.26
C ALA A 33 -11.36 0.23 2.11
N GLN A 34 -10.90 0.43 0.87
CA GLN A 34 -9.62 1.07 0.55
C GLN A 34 -9.38 2.39 1.30
N ALA A 35 -10.35 3.32 1.31
CA ALA A 35 -10.21 4.61 1.98
C ALA A 35 -10.06 4.49 3.51
N ALA A 36 -10.70 3.49 4.12
CA ALA A 36 -10.58 3.22 5.55
C ALA A 36 -9.20 2.62 5.87
N ILE A 37 -8.72 1.68 5.05
CA ILE A 37 -7.38 1.11 5.18
C ILE A 37 -6.30 2.18 5.01
N ASP A 38 -6.40 3.03 3.98
CA ASP A 38 -5.43 4.10 3.77
C ASP A 38 -5.45 5.13 4.91
N SER A 39 -6.63 5.44 5.46
CA SER A 39 -6.74 6.31 6.64
C SER A 39 -6.12 5.67 7.88
N MET A 40 -6.34 4.37 8.09
CA MET A 40 -5.68 3.61 9.15
C MET A 40 -4.15 3.66 9.00
N LEU A 41 -3.62 3.42 7.80
CA LEU A 41 -2.17 3.47 7.55
C LEU A 41 -1.57 4.86 7.81
N ILE A 42 -2.29 5.93 7.45
CA ILE A 42 -1.88 7.32 7.72
C ILE A 42 -1.87 7.59 9.22
N ASN A 43 -2.94 7.21 9.92
CA ASN A 43 -3.08 7.44 11.36
C ASN A 43 -2.09 6.58 12.15
N LEU A 44 -1.83 5.36 11.71
CA LEU A 44 -0.84 4.48 12.32
C LEU A 44 0.54 5.12 12.23
N ASP A 45 0.95 5.65 11.08
CA ASP A 45 2.24 6.32 10.96
C ASP A 45 2.38 7.56 11.86
N ASP A 46 1.33 8.35 12.02
CA ASP A 46 1.26 9.55 12.87
C ASP A 46 2.33 10.62 12.56
N THR A 47 2.80 10.69 11.31
CA THR A 47 3.67 11.77 10.84
C THR A 47 3.14 12.39 9.55
N PRO A 48 3.34 13.71 9.33
CA PRO A 48 2.83 14.39 8.15
C PRO A 48 3.46 13.88 6.84
N ASN A 49 4.65 13.29 6.91
CA ASN A 49 5.45 12.87 5.76
C ASN A 49 5.68 11.35 5.67
N LYS A 50 4.99 10.54 6.48
CA LYS A 50 5.12 9.07 6.44
C LYS A 50 6.51 8.57 6.83
N ALA A 51 7.19 9.28 7.72
CA ALA A 51 8.58 9.01 8.08
C ALA A 51 8.75 7.88 9.11
N ARG A 52 7.71 7.56 9.90
CA ARG A 52 7.80 6.56 10.97
C ARG A 52 7.79 5.15 10.41
N LEU A 53 6.79 4.84 9.58
CA LEU A 53 6.65 3.54 8.92
C LEU A 53 7.41 3.50 7.59
N GLY A 54 7.52 4.65 6.92
CA GLY A 54 8.07 4.80 5.59
C GLY A 54 6.98 4.83 4.52
N ALA A 55 7.02 5.85 3.66
CA ALA A 55 6.07 5.99 2.56
C ALA A 55 6.06 4.78 1.60
N ASN A 56 7.20 4.11 1.44
CA ASN A 56 7.34 2.89 0.65
C ASN A 56 6.61 1.69 1.28
N ALA A 57 6.62 1.56 2.61
CA ALA A 57 5.85 0.53 3.32
C ALA A 57 4.34 0.76 3.14
N ILE A 58 3.88 1.98 3.43
CA ILE A 58 2.47 2.36 3.35
C ILE A 58 1.94 2.19 1.92
N LEU A 59 2.65 2.72 0.92
CA LEU A 59 2.23 2.61 -0.47
C LEU A 59 2.20 1.15 -0.96
N GLY A 60 3.19 0.35 -0.54
CA GLY A 60 3.25 -1.07 -0.89
C GLY A 60 1.99 -1.82 -0.43
N VAL A 61 1.59 -1.60 0.82
CA VAL A 61 0.38 -2.20 1.40
C VAL A 61 -0.89 -1.67 0.73
N SER A 62 -1.01 -0.35 0.59
CA SER A 62 -2.16 0.31 -0.05
C SER A 62 -2.45 -0.26 -1.45
N LEU A 63 -1.43 -0.41 -2.29
CA LEU A 63 -1.56 -0.96 -3.64
C LEU A 63 -1.83 -2.48 -3.64
N ALA A 64 -1.26 -3.22 -2.69
CA ALA A 64 -1.51 -4.65 -2.56
C ALA A 64 -2.95 -4.95 -2.17
N VAL A 65 -3.53 -4.15 -1.27
CA VAL A 65 -4.94 -4.23 -0.86
C VAL A 65 -5.88 -4.01 -2.05
N ALA A 66 -5.68 -2.95 -2.84
CA ALA A 66 -6.48 -2.70 -4.05
C ALA A 66 -6.43 -3.87 -5.05
N ARG A 67 -5.25 -4.49 -5.21
CA ARG A 67 -5.08 -5.67 -6.06
C ARG A 67 -5.79 -6.89 -5.49
N ALA A 68 -5.73 -7.11 -4.18
CA ALA A 68 -6.42 -8.21 -3.52
C ALA A 68 -7.94 -8.05 -3.65
N ALA A 69 -8.48 -6.85 -3.47
CA ALA A 69 -9.88 -6.54 -3.65
C ALA A 69 -10.37 -6.76 -5.10
N ALA A 70 -9.62 -6.26 -6.09
CA ALA A 70 -9.92 -6.51 -7.50
C ALA A 70 -9.92 -8.03 -7.83
N THR A 71 -8.95 -8.75 -7.28
CA THR A 71 -8.82 -10.22 -7.44
C THR A 71 -10.00 -10.95 -6.81
N ALA A 72 -10.40 -10.58 -5.59
CA ALA A 72 -11.54 -11.17 -4.88
C ALA A 72 -12.86 -10.96 -5.63
N LEU A 73 -13.01 -9.82 -6.33
CA LEU A 73 -14.17 -9.50 -7.17
C LEU A 73 -14.08 -10.10 -8.58
N GLY A 74 -12.95 -10.70 -8.96
CA GLY A 74 -12.75 -11.28 -10.30
C GLY A 74 -12.71 -10.25 -11.43
N ILE A 75 -12.35 -9.00 -11.14
CA ILE A 75 -12.29 -7.90 -12.12
C ILE A 75 -10.85 -7.41 -12.31
N PRO A 76 -10.49 -6.91 -13.51
CA PRO A 76 -9.22 -6.23 -13.73
C PRO A 76 -9.04 -5.01 -12.80
N LEU A 77 -7.80 -4.77 -12.36
CA LEU A 77 -7.48 -3.66 -11.44
C LEU A 77 -7.96 -2.29 -11.94
N TYR A 78 -7.85 -2.01 -13.25
CA TYR A 78 -8.29 -0.72 -13.80
C TYR A 78 -9.80 -0.51 -13.66
N GLN A 79 -10.59 -1.59 -13.73
CA GLN A 79 -12.04 -1.53 -13.50
C GLN A 79 -12.36 -1.39 -12.02
N TYR A 80 -11.60 -2.04 -11.14
CA TYR A 80 -11.74 -1.86 -9.69
C TYR A 80 -11.49 -0.41 -9.26
N ILE A 81 -10.41 0.21 -9.78
CA ILE A 81 -10.04 1.59 -9.43
C ILE A 81 -10.95 2.62 -10.12
N GLY A 82 -11.21 2.47 -11.41
CA GLY A 82 -11.89 3.49 -12.22
C GLY A 82 -13.36 3.24 -12.50
N GLY A 83 -13.92 2.13 -11.98
CA GLY A 83 -15.29 1.72 -12.22
C GLY A 83 -15.58 1.26 -13.66
N ILE A 84 -16.87 1.10 -13.96
CA ILE A 84 -17.36 0.55 -15.24
C ILE A 84 -16.94 1.36 -16.49
N ASN A 85 -16.60 2.64 -16.31
CA ASN A 85 -16.25 3.55 -17.40
C ASN A 85 -14.73 3.72 -17.58
N ALA A 86 -13.90 2.95 -16.86
CA ALA A 86 -12.44 2.97 -17.00
C ALA A 86 -12.01 2.39 -18.35
N ARG A 87 -11.95 3.22 -19.40
CA ARG A 87 -11.67 2.80 -20.78
C ARG A 87 -10.75 3.72 -21.58
N THR A 88 -10.38 4.87 -21.02
CA THR A 88 -9.48 5.82 -21.68
C THR A 88 -8.03 5.39 -21.49
N LEU A 89 -7.32 5.13 -22.59
CA LEU A 89 -5.89 4.85 -22.57
C LEU A 89 -5.09 6.16 -22.62
N PRO A 90 -4.05 6.35 -21.80
CA PRO A 90 -3.19 7.53 -21.87
C PRO A 90 -2.26 7.48 -23.08
N THR A 91 -1.96 8.62 -23.68
CA THR A 91 -0.89 8.75 -24.68
C THR A 91 0.47 8.69 -23.97
N PRO A 92 1.36 7.73 -24.30
CA PRO A 92 2.68 7.66 -23.69
C PRO A 92 3.52 8.89 -24.05
N MET A 93 4.20 9.47 -23.05
CA MET A 93 5.18 10.56 -23.22
C MET A 93 6.60 10.02 -23.36
#